data_AF-A0AAE5HU62-F1
#
_entry.id   AF-A0AAE5HU62-F1
#
_cell.length_a   1.000
_cell.length_b   1.000
_cell.length_c   1.000
_cell.angle_alpha   90.00
_cell.angle_beta   90.00
_cell.angle_gamma   90.00
#
_symmetry.space_group_name_H-M   'P 1'
#
loop_
_entity.id
_entity.type
_entity.pdbx_description
1 polymer ?
#
loop_
_entity_poly.entity_id
_entity_poly.type
_entity_poly.pdbx_seq_one_letter_code
_entity_poly.pdbx_strand_id
1 'polypeptide(L)'
;MKMLFVKFLAGGMSVCLSYIVSVIIPWKEFGGIFAVFPAVFLIALIASGIQYGDKVAAHVSNGAVFGMTGVLFNILATWLMLVWTNNWILSIFVGLIAWFLSAIIIFEIVEKLAHLKRGH
;
A
#
# COMPACT_ATOMS: atom_id res chain seq x y z
N MET A 1 11.64 18.29 5.43
CA MET A 1 10.68 18.41 6.56
C MET A 1 9.26 18.75 6.13
N LYS A 2 9.00 19.84 5.38
CA LYS A 2 7.63 20.23 4.99
C LYS A 2 6.83 19.11 4.29
N MET A 3 7.42 18.44 3.29
CA MET A 3 6.76 17.34 2.56
C MET A 3 6.50 16.10 3.43
N LEU A 4 7.38 15.81 4.39
CA LEU A 4 7.21 14.71 5.33
C LEU A 4 5.98 14.96 6.22
N PHE A 5 5.84 16.19 6.72
CA PHE A 5 4.68 16.59 7.52
C PHE A 5 3.36 16.50 6.72
N VAL A 6 3.37 16.93 5.46
CA VAL A 6 2.19 16.81 4.58
C VAL A 6 1.82 15.34 4.33
N LYS A 7 2.79 14.47 4.04
CA LYS A 7 2.56 13.02 3.90
C LYS A 7 1.99 12.41 5.19
N PHE A 8 2.55 12.78 6.34
CA PHE A 8 2.06 12.34 7.65
C PHE A 8 0.62 12.79 7.90
N LEU A 9 0.30 14.06 7.67
CA LEU A 9 -1.04 14.59 7.84
C LEU A 9 -2.05 13.90 6.92
N ALA A 10 -1.70 13.66 5.66
CA ALA A 10 -2.61 12.99 4.74
C ALA A 10 -2.84 11.52 5.09
N GLY A 11 -1.79 10.81 5.51
CA GLY A 11 -1.92 9.46 6.05
C GLY A 11 -2.78 9.45 7.31
N GLY A 12 -2.47 10.30 8.29
CA GLY A 12 -3.20 10.41 9.56
C GLY A 12 -4.67 10.79 9.37
N MET A 13 -4.98 11.74 8.47
CA MET A 13 -6.36 12.08 8.12
C MET A 13 -7.10 10.92 7.46
N SER A 14 -6.44 10.12 6.62
CA SER A 14 -7.06 8.94 6.01
C SER A 14 -7.44 7.91 7.06
N VAL A 15 -6.57 7.68 8.05
CA VAL A 15 -6.86 6.81 9.21
C VAL A 15 -8.01 7.38 10.04
N CYS A 16 -8.03 8.69 10.29
CA CYS A 16 -9.11 9.35 11.02
C CYS A 16 -10.45 9.22 10.30
N LEU A 17 -10.49 9.45 8.98
CA LEU A 17 -11.68 9.27 8.16
C LEU A 17 -12.14 7.82 8.14
N SER A 18 -11.23 6.87 8.01
CA SER A 18 -11.52 5.44 8.15
C SER A 18 -12.23 5.13 9.46
N TYR A 19 -11.77 5.68 10.58
CA TYR A 19 -12.43 5.49 11.87
C TYR A 19 -13.82 6.15 11.92
N ILE A 20 -13.94 7.41 11.52
CA ILE A 20 -15.23 8.13 11.48
C ILE A 20 -16.26 7.35 10.66
N VAL A 21 -15.87 6.90 9.46
CA VAL A 21 -16.73 6.10 8.59
C VAL A 21 -17.14 4.79 9.26
N SER A 22 -16.21 4.11 9.93
CA SER A 22 -16.51 2.84 10.62
C SER A 22 -17.49 2.98 11.80
N VAL A 23 -17.61 4.17 12.38
CA VAL A 23 -18.50 4.44 13.53
C VAL A 23 -19.86 4.98 13.08
N ILE A 24 -19.90 5.78 12.00
CA ILE A 24 -21.12 6.42 11.50
C ILE A 24 -21.90 5.48 10.57
N ILE A 25 -21.21 4.71 9.72
CA ILE A 25 -21.87 3.84 8.75
C ILE A 25 -22.13 2.47 9.39
N PRO A 26 -23.33 1.88 9.23
CA PRO A 26 -23.65 0.55 9.79
C PRO A 26 -22.73 -0.58 9.31
N TRP A 27 -22.07 -0.37 8.17
CA TRP A 27 -21.22 -1.32 7.47
C TRP A 27 -19.76 -1.09 7.89
N LYS A 28 -19.28 -1.85 8.87
CA LYS A 28 -17.92 -1.73 9.43
C LYS A 28 -16.81 -1.93 8.39
N GLU A 29 -17.13 -2.65 7.33
CA GLU A 29 -16.30 -2.97 6.17
C GLU A 29 -15.87 -1.70 5.42
N PHE A 30 -16.68 -0.64 5.46
CA PHE A 30 -16.30 0.66 4.89
C PHE A 30 -15.08 1.25 5.60
N GLY A 31 -14.90 1.01 6.90
CA GLY A 31 -13.67 1.36 7.59
C GLY A 31 -12.45 0.72 6.94
N GLY A 32 -12.55 -0.57 6.58
CA GLY A 32 -11.49 -1.26 5.84
C GLY A 32 -11.15 -0.62 4.50
N ILE A 33 -12.15 -0.18 3.73
CA ILE A 33 -11.95 0.48 2.43
C ILE A 33 -11.15 1.78 2.59
N PHE A 34 -11.51 2.62 3.55
CA PHE A 34 -10.80 3.87 3.81
C PHE A 34 -9.43 3.64 4.47
N ALA A 35 -9.23 2.53 5.19
CA ALA A 35 -7.93 2.17 5.77
C ALA A 35 -6.84 1.91 4.71
N VAL A 36 -7.22 1.46 3.51
CA VAL A 36 -6.30 1.29 2.36
C VAL A 36 -6.28 2.47 1.39
N PHE A 37 -6.90 3.60 1.75
CA PHE A 37 -6.90 4.79 0.90
C PHE A 37 -5.46 5.29 0.64
N PRO A 38 -5.04 5.46 -0.62
CA PRO A 38 -3.64 5.69 -0.97
C PRO A 38 -3.21 7.16 -0.83
N ALA A 39 -3.58 7.86 0.24
CA ALA A 39 -3.32 9.30 0.40
C ALA A 39 -1.83 9.66 0.32
N VAL A 40 -0.97 8.90 1.01
CA VAL A 40 0.48 9.16 1.03
C VAL A 40 1.07 8.98 -0.36
N PHE A 41 0.58 8.01 -1.13
CA PHE A 41 0.97 7.80 -2.52
C PHE A 41 0.55 8.97 -3.41
N LEU A 42 -0.71 9.41 -3.34
CA LEU A 42 -1.21 10.54 -4.15
C LEU A 42 -0.40 11.81 -3.93
N ILE A 43 -0.07 12.12 -2.68
CA ILE A 43 0.77 13.28 -2.35
C ILE A 43 2.19 13.10 -2.88
N ALA A 44 2.77 11.92 -2.74
CA ALA A 44 4.08 11.63 -3.29
C ALA A 44 4.11 11.80 -4.82
N LEU A 45 3.08 11.32 -5.52
CA LEU A 45 2.95 11.42 -6.97
C LEU A 45 2.83 12.89 -7.42
N ILE A 46 1.93 13.66 -6.80
CA ILE A 46 1.74 15.10 -7.09
C ILE A 46 3.04 15.87 -6.83
N ALA A 47 3.68 15.65 -5.68
CA ALA A 47 4.93 16.29 -5.34
C ALA A 47 6.04 15.98 -6.36
N SER A 48 6.15 14.71 -6.76
CA SER A 48 7.12 14.28 -7.76
C SER A 48 6.83 14.86 -9.14
N GLY A 49 5.57 14.93 -9.56
CA GLY A 49 5.17 15.54 -10.83
C GLY A 49 5.50 17.04 -10.88
N ILE A 50 5.17 17.79 -9.83
CA ILE A 50 5.44 19.24 -9.75
C ILE A 50 6.96 19.53 -9.71
N GLN A 51 7.73 18.74 -8.95
CA GLN A 51 9.16 19.03 -8.74
C GLN A 51 10.07 18.47 -9.83
N TYR A 52 9.73 17.32 -10.39
CA TYR A 52 10.64 16.53 -11.22
C TYR A 52 10.01 16.07 -12.55
N GLY A 53 8.74 16.40 -12.79
CA GLY A 53 8.02 16.07 -14.01
C GLY A 53 7.59 14.59 -14.12
N ASP A 54 6.99 14.27 -15.27
CA ASP A 54 6.26 13.02 -15.48
C ASP A 54 7.11 11.76 -15.36
N LYS A 55 8.39 11.82 -15.77
CA LYS A 55 9.29 10.65 -15.72
C LYS A 55 9.49 10.15 -14.28
N VAL A 56 9.73 11.07 -13.35
CA VAL A 56 9.95 10.71 -11.94
C VAL A 56 8.61 10.33 -11.29
N ALA A 57 7.52 11.02 -11.62
CA ALA A 57 6.18 10.64 -11.17
C ALA A 57 5.82 9.20 -11.60
N ALA A 58 6.13 8.82 -12.85
CA ALA A 58 5.92 7.46 -13.35
C ALA A 58 6.73 6.42 -12.57
N HIS A 59 8.00 6.71 -12.22
CA HIS A 59 8.79 5.82 -11.37
C HIS A 59 8.18 5.65 -9.96
N VAL A 60 7.68 6.73 -9.36
CA VAL A 60 6.97 6.67 -8.07
C VAL A 60 5.70 5.82 -8.19
N SER A 61 4.94 5.99 -9.27
CA SER A 61 3.76 5.17 -9.57
C SER A 61 4.10 3.69 -9.72
N ASN A 62 5.18 3.36 -10.44
CA ASN A 62 5.61 1.97 -10.62
C ASN A 62 5.98 1.32 -9.28
N GLY A 63 6.75 2.02 -8.43
CA GLY A 63 7.08 1.53 -7.09
C GLY A 63 5.84 1.28 -6.23
N ALA A 64 4.84 2.17 -6.33
CA ALA A 64 3.59 2.04 -5.61
C ALA A 64 2.75 0.83 -6.07
N VAL A 65 2.76 0.48 -7.36
CA VAL A 65 2.06 -0.72 -7.87
C VAL A 65 2.59 -1.99 -7.19
N PHE A 66 3.91 -2.15 -7.08
CA PHE A 66 4.50 -3.31 -6.39
C PHE A 66 4.13 -3.34 -4.92
N GLY A 67 4.23 -2.19 -4.24
CA GLY A 67 3.86 -2.06 -2.82
C GLY A 67 2.39 -2.38 -2.56
N MET A 68 1.47 -1.84 -3.36
CA MET A 68 0.02 -2.07 -3.25
C MET A 68 -0.37 -3.51 -3.59
N THR A 69 0.33 -4.13 -4.55
CA THR A 69 0.12 -5.56 -4.84
C THR A 69 0.55 -6.41 -3.64
N GLY A 70 1.66 -6.08 -2.98
CA GLY A 70 2.04 -6.71 -1.72
C GLY A 70 0.98 -6.54 -0.63
N VAL A 71 0.29 -5.38 -0.57
CA VAL A 71 -0.79 -5.14 0.40
C VAL A 71 -1.96 -6.10 0.19
N LEU A 72 -2.28 -6.47 -1.06
CA LEU A 72 -3.26 -7.51 -1.33
C LEU A 72 -2.86 -8.86 -0.70
N PHE A 73 -1.60 -9.28 -0.89
CA PHE A 73 -1.09 -10.51 -0.28
C PHE A 73 -1.09 -10.44 1.26
N ASN A 74 -0.77 -9.28 1.84
CA ASN A 74 -0.90 -9.03 3.26
C ASN A 74 -2.32 -9.31 3.75
N ILE A 75 -3.31 -8.62 3.17
CA ILE A 75 -4.71 -8.70 3.59
C ILE A 75 -5.21 -10.13 3.50
N LEU A 76 -4.91 -10.83 2.40
CA LEU A 76 -5.30 -12.23 2.21
C LEU A 76 -4.63 -13.15 3.25
N ALA A 77 -3.33 -13.00 3.50
CA ALA A 77 -2.60 -13.81 4.46
C ALA A 77 -3.08 -13.55 5.91
N THR A 78 -3.25 -12.29 6.30
CA THR A 78 -3.79 -11.91 7.61
C THR A 78 -5.20 -12.42 7.79
N TRP A 79 -6.07 -12.25 6.79
CA TRP A 79 -7.45 -12.71 6.88
C TRP A 79 -7.54 -14.24 7.01
N LEU A 80 -6.81 -14.98 6.17
CA LEU A 80 -6.77 -16.44 6.23
C LEU A 80 -6.24 -16.95 7.57
N MET A 81 -5.14 -16.35 8.04
CA MET A 81 -4.54 -16.70 9.32
C MET A 81 -5.48 -16.41 10.50
N LEU A 82 -6.23 -15.31 10.43
CA LEU A 82 -7.18 -14.92 11.45
C LEU A 82 -8.34 -15.90 11.51
N VAL A 83 -8.89 -16.29 10.36
CA VAL A 83 -10.00 -17.27 10.27
C VAL A 83 -9.56 -18.65 10.78
N TRP A 84 -8.32 -19.07 10.50
CA TRP A 84 -7.84 -20.41 10.89
C TRP A 84 -7.37 -20.49 12.33
N THR A 85 -6.73 -19.46 12.86
CA THR A 85 -6.09 -19.51 14.19
C THR A 85 -6.84 -18.74 15.27
N ASN A 86 -7.78 -17.86 14.89
CA ASN A 86 -8.43 -16.90 15.78
C ASN A 86 -7.44 -16.03 16.58
N ASN A 87 -6.18 -15.92 16.13
CA ASN A 87 -5.13 -15.16 16.80
C ASN A 87 -4.74 -13.95 15.95
N TRP A 88 -5.23 -12.78 16.35
CA TRP A 88 -5.01 -11.53 15.61
C TRP A 88 -3.55 -11.08 15.60
N ILE A 89 -2.80 -11.30 16.68
CA ILE A 89 -1.37 -10.91 16.76
C ILE A 89 -0.56 -11.71 15.75
N LEU A 90 -0.72 -13.03 15.77
CA LEU A 90 -0.02 -13.93 14.83
C LEU A 90 -0.38 -13.58 13.38
N SER A 91 -1.64 -13.27 13.12
CA SER A 91 -2.14 -12.91 11.79
C SER A 91 -1.54 -11.62 11.25
N ILE A 92 -1.27 -10.64 12.11
CA ILE A 92 -0.55 -9.41 11.74
C ILE A 92 0.90 -9.73 11.36
N PHE A 93 1.61 -10.54 12.17
CA PHE A 93 3.00 -10.90 11.88
C PHE A 93 3.12 -11.64 10.53
N VAL A 94 2.24 -12.61 10.29
CA VAL A 94 2.22 -13.35 9.01
C VAL A 94 1.91 -12.42 7.84
N GLY A 95 0.94 -11.52 7.98
CA GLY A 95 0.59 -10.55 6.94
C GLY A 95 1.72 -9.59 6.60
N LEU A 96 2.44 -9.08 7.61
CA LEU A 96 3.60 -8.20 7.41
C LEU A 96 4.74 -8.91 6.67
N ILE A 97 5.01 -10.17 7.00
CA ILE A 97 6.01 -10.98 6.29
C ILE A 97 5.55 -11.21 4.85
N ALA A 98 4.29 -11.59 4.65
CA ALA A 98 3.71 -11.81 3.33
C ALA A 98 3.77 -10.55 2.45
N TRP A 99 3.44 -9.39 3.01
CA TRP A 99 3.56 -8.10 2.34
C TRP A 99 4.95 -7.85 1.78
N PHE A 100 5.96 -7.93 2.64
CA PHE A 100 7.32 -7.56 2.31
C PHE A 100 7.92 -8.53 1.30
N LEU A 101 7.77 -9.84 1.54
CA LEU A 101 8.30 -10.87 0.64
C LEU A 101 7.62 -10.80 -0.73
N SER A 102 6.30 -10.69 -0.79
CA SER A 102 5.58 -10.61 -2.07
C SER A 102 5.95 -9.36 -2.86
N ALA A 103 6.05 -8.18 -2.22
CA ALA A 103 6.47 -6.96 -2.89
C ALA A 103 7.85 -7.08 -3.53
N ILE A 104 8.82 -7.69 -2.83
CA ILE A 104 10.18 -7.93 -3.36
C ILE A 104 10.15 -8.94 -4.51
N ILE A 105 9.48 -10.08 -4.33
CA ILE A 105 9.40 -11.13 -5.36
C ILE A 105 8.78 -10.58 -6.65
N ILE A 106 7.69 -9.82 -6.54
CA ILE A 106 7.02 -9.23 -7.70
C ILE A 106 7.93 -8.22 -8.39
N PHE A 107 8.60 -7.36 -7.62
CA PHE A 107 9.57 -6.40 -8.16
C PHE A 107 10.68 -7.12 -8.94
N GLU A 108 11.31 -8.15 -8.36
CA GLU A 108 12.36 -8.92 -9.01
C GLU A 108 11.88 -9.62 -10.29
N ILE A 109 10.68 -10.22 -10.26
CA ILE A 109 10.11 -10.89 -11.45
C ILE A 109 9.91 -9.88 -12.57
N VAL A 110 9.32 -8.73 -12.28
CA VAL A 110 9.03 -7.70 -13.28
C VAL A 110 10.34 -7.11 -13.84
N GLU A 111 11.34 -6.88 -12.99
CA GLU A 111 12.66 -6.41 -13.41
C GLU A 111 13.35 -7.44 -14.33
N LYS A 112 13.36 -8.73 -13.95
CA LYS A 112 13.91 -9.82 -14.78
C LYS A 112 13.22 -9.90 -16.15
N LEU A 113 11.88 -9.82 -16.19
CA LEU A 113 11.12 -9.84 -17.45
C LEU A 113 11.42 -8.61 -18.32
N ALA A 114 11.57 -7.43 -17.71
CA ALA A 114 11.93 -6.21 -18.43
C ALA A 114 13.35 -6.30 -19.03
N HIS A 115 14.31 -6.91 -18.31
CA HIS A 115 15.66 -7.16 -18.83
C HIS A 115 15.65 -8.13 -20.00
N LEU A 116 14.91 -9.24 -19.91
CA LEU A 116 14.79 -10.21 -21.00
C LEU A 116 14.22 -9.55 -22.27
N LYS A 117 13.21 -8.69 -22.12
CA LYS A 117 12.58 -8.00 -23.26
C LYS A 117 13.48 -6.94 -23.93
N ARG A 118 14.51 -6.44 -23.23
CA ARG A 118 15.48 -5.47 -23.78
C ARG A 118 16.70 -6.14 -24.42
N GLY A 119 16.93 -7.42 -24.16
CA GLY A 119 17.99 -8.23 -24.76
C GLY A 119 17.60 -8.91 -26.08
N HIS A 120 16.40 -8.64 -26.60
CA HIS A 120 15.89 -9.07 -27.90
C HIS A 120 15.73 -7.87 -28.82
#